data_AF-A0A9E1J489-F1
#
_entry.id   AF-A0A9E1J489-F1
#
_cell.length_a   1.000
_cell.length_b   1.000
_cell.length_c   1.000
_cell.angle_alpha   90.00
_cell.angle_beta   90.00
_cell.angle_gamma   90.00
#
_symmetry.space_group_name_H-M   'P 1'
#
loop_
_entity.id
_entity.type
_entity.pdbx_description
1 polymer ?
#
loop_
_entity_poly.entity_id
_entity_poly.type
_entity_poly.pdbx_seq_one_letter_code
_entity_poly.pdbx_strand_id
1 'polypeptide(L)'
;RPVLVAPPARSKTFARNILAAWNGSPQAARALTAALPLMREAEAVTLLQIEEGSVASVGDAVDYLAAHGCKAQGIIRPRTQAVGDTLLEAAFNEGADLIVMGAYTHNRIRELIFGGATLDALLDATIPLLMAH
;
A
#
# COMPACT_ATOMS: atom_id res chain seq x y z
N ARG A 1 -12.55 8.35 -6.17
CA ARG A 1 -13.19 7.01 -6.09
C ARG A 1 -12.07 5.98 -6.13
N PRO A 2 -12.10 4.93 -5.29
CA PRO A 2 -11.07 3.91 -5.30
C PRO A 2 -11.19 2.98 -6.51
N VAL A 3 -10.06 2.42 -6.96
CA VAL A 3 -9.93 1.43 -8.05
C VAL A 3 -9.18 0.23 -7.49
N LEU A 4 -9.75 -0.96 -7.65
CA LEU A 4 -9.09 -2.23 -7.33
C LEU A 4 -8.59 -2.87 -8.63
N VAL A 5 -7.27 -3.06 -8.73
CA VAL A 5 -6.63 -3.81 -9.80
C VAL A 5 -6.44 -5.24 -9.31
N ALA A 6 -7.13 -6.17 -9.98
CA ALA A 6 -7.01 -7.59 -9.68
C ALA A 6 -5.88 -8.22 -10.51
N PRO A 7 -5.06 -9.10 -9.91
CA PRO A 7 -4.06 -9.87 -10.65
C PRO A 7 -4.73 -10.90 -11.56
N PRO A 8 -4.05 -11.35 -12.63
CA PRO A 8 -4.58 -12.36 -13.56
C PRO A 8 -4.84 -13.72 -12.88
N ALA A 9 -4.04 -14.06 -11.86
CA ALA A 9 -4.24 -15.25 -11.05
C ALA A 9 -5.02 -14.93 -9.77
N ARG A 10 -5.94 -15.81 -9.36
CA ARG A 10 -6.74 -15.64 -8.15
C ARG A 10 -5.88 -15.85 -6.90
N SER A 11 -5.88 -14.88 -5.99
CA SER A 11 -5.27 -15.02 -4.66
C SER A 11 -6.05 -16.02 -3.79
N LYS A 12 -5.35 -16.77 -2.92
CA LYS A 12 -5.99 -17.72 -1.99
C LYS A 12 -6.77 -17.01 -0.89
N THR A 13 -6.28 -15.85 -0.47
CA THR A 13 -6.86 -14.96 0.53
C THR A 13 -6.97 -13.55 -0.05
N PHE A 14 -7.78 -12.71 0.57
CA PHE A 14 -7.97 -11.34 0.15
C PHE A 14 -8.12 -10.45 1.37
N ALA A 15 -7.28 -9.41 1.46
CA ALA A 15 -7.34 -8.38 2.48
C ALA A 15 -7.28 -8.88 3.94
N ARG A 16 -6.59 -10.00 4.20
CA ARG A 16 -6.27 -10.43 5.56
C ARG A 16 -5.02 -9.74 6.11
N ASN A 17 -4.01 -9.56 5.27
CA ASN A 17 -2.77 -8.87 5.59
C ASN A 17 -2.59 -7.73 4.60
N ILE A 18 -2.80 -6.50 5.07
CA ILE A 18 -2.83 -5.34 4.18
C ILE A 18 -1.53 -4.57 4.35
N LEU A 19 -0.80 -4.37 3.25
CA LEU A 19 0.30 -3.40 3.21
C LEU A 19 -0.24 -2.08 2.65
N ALA A 20 -0.05 -0.98 3.37
CA ALA A 20 -0.47 0.33 2.93
C ALA A 20 0.70 1.30 2.80
N ALA A 21 0.92 1.86 1.62
CA ALA A 21 1.97 2.83 1.37
C ALA A 21 1.60 4.22 1.94
N TRP A 22 2.48 4.78 2.76
CA TRP A 22 2.29 6.07 3.42
C TRP A 22 3.43 7.04 3.10
N ASN A 23 3.06 8.26 2.70
CA ASN A 23 3.97 9.37 2.42
C ASN A 23 3.45 10.72 2.93
N GLY A 24 2.39 10.72 3.76
CA GLY A 24 1.73 11.93 4.24
C GLY A 24 0.89 12.70 3.22
N SER A 25 0.77 12.22 1.97
CA SER A 25 0.00 12.93 0.95
C SER A 25 -1.51 12.78 1.15
N PRO A 26 -2.33 13.75 0.68
CA PRO A 26 -3.79 13.63 0.67
C PRO A 26 -4.30 12.40 -0.08
N GLN A 27 -3.59 11.97 -1.13
CA GLN A 27 -3.91 10.77 -1.90
C GLN A 27 -3.73 9.50 -1.05
N ALA A 28 -2.61 9.41 -0.30
CA ALA A 28 -2.39 8.32 0.63
C ALA A 28 -3.47 8.29 1.72
N ALA A 29 -3.80 9.45 2.31
CA ALA A 29 -4.87 9.55 3.31
C ALA A 29 -6.25 9.12 2.76
N ARG A 30 -6.57 9.51 1.52
CA ARG A 30 -7.79 9.06 0.83
C ARG A 30 -7.80 7.57 0.55
N ALA A 31 -6.66 6.98 0.20
CA ALA A 31 -6.54 5.53 -0.01
C ALA A 31 -6.75 4.76 1.29
N LEU A 32 -6.11 5.18 2.39
CA LEU A 32 -6.35 4.60 3.72
C LEU A 32 -7.83 4.68 4.11
N THR A 33 -8.43 5.86 3.95
CA THR A 33 -9.84 6.08 4.30
C THR A 33 -10.78 5.23 3.45
N ALA A 34 -10.52 5.09 2.16
CA ALA A 34 -11.30 4.24 1.27
C ALA A 34 -11.15 2.75 1.59
N ALA A 35 -10.00 2.35 2.17
CA ALA A 35 -9.70 0.97 2.54
C ALA A 35 -10.21 0.58 3.94
N LEU A 36 -10.72 1.53 4.74
CA LEU A 36 -11.17 1.27 6.12
C LEU A 36 -12.10 0.05 6.28
N PRO A 37 -13.11 -0.19 5.40
CA PRO A 37 -13.96 -1.36 5.53
C PRO A 37 -13.19 -2.69 5.44
N LEU A 38 -12.12 -2.74 4.63
CA LEU A 38 -11.26 -3.92 4.50
C LEU A 38 -10.28 -4.01 5.69
N MET A 39 -9.68 -2.88 6.08
CA MET A 39 -8.69 -2.81 7.16
C MET A 39 -9.24 -3.15 8.55
N ARG A 40 -10.54 -2.93 8.78
CA ARG A 40 -11.21 -3.33 10.03
C ARG A 40 -11.34 -4.84 10.20
N GLU A 41 -11.57 -5.54 9.10
CA GLU A 41 -11.73 -7.00 9.08
C GLU A 41 -10.39 -7.73 8.88
N ALA A 42 -9.33 -6.99 8.58
CA ALA A 42 -7.99 -7.54 8.38
C ALA A 42 -7.40 -8.09 9.69
N GLU A 43 -6.59 -9.14 9.57
CA GLU A 43 -5.82 -9.71 10.66
C GLU A 43 -4.67 -8.77 11.06
N ALA A 44 -4.04 -8.14 10.07
CA ALA A 44 -2.98 -7.16 10.25
C ALA A 44 -2.97 -6.09 9.14
N VAL A 45 -2.60 -4.87 9.51
CA VAL A 45 -2.35 -3.76 8.59
C VAL A 45 -0.95 -3.20 8.87
N THR A 46 -0.07 -3.24 7.87
CA THR A 46 1.27 -2.65 7.95
C THR A 46 1.32 -1.38 7.11
N LEU A 47 1.54 -0.23 7.75
CA LEU A 47 1.83 1.04 7.08
C LEU A 47 3.31 1.11 6.76
N LEU A 48 3.65 1.15 5.47
CA LEU A 48 5.01 1.32 4.97
C LEU A 48 5.26 2.79 4.64
N GLN A 49 6.19 3.41 5.37
CA GLN A 49 6.78 4.68 4.99
C GLN A 49 8.18 4.45 4.42
N ILE A 50 8.43 4.92 3.20
CA ILE A 50 9.76 4.92 2.60
C ILE A 50 10.39 6.29 2.86
N GLU A 51 11.60 6.33 3.40
CA GLU A 51 12.30 7.59 3.73
C GLU A 51 12.62 8.40 2.48
N GLU A 52 11.70 9.31 2.13
CA GLU A 52 11.91 10.38 1.16
C GLU A 52 10.91 11.51 1.45
N GLY A 53 11.37 12.59 2.10
CA GLY A 53 10.60 13.84 2.21
C GLY A 53 9.19 13.70 2.79
N SER A 54 8.92 12.70 3.63
CA SER A 54 7.58 12.51 4.22
C SER A 54 7.24 13.71 5.10
N VAL A 55 6.11 14.34 4.79
CA VAL A 55 5.60 15.52 5.51
C VAL A 55 4.82 15.15 6.78
N ALA A 56 4.44 13.88 6.94
CA ALA A 56 3.70 13.39 8.10
C ALA A 56 4.31 12.10 8.66
N SER A 57 4.19 11.92 9.97
CA SER A 57 4.66 10.71 10.66
C SER A 57 3.82 9.50 10.26
N VAL A 58 4.45 8.33 10.11
CA VAL A 58 3.72 7.05 10.04
C VAL A 58 2.92 6.79 11.31
N GLY A 59 3.39 7.29 12.45
CA GLY A 59 2.70 7.17 13.74
C GLY A 59 1.29 7.78 13.71
N ASP A 60 1.15 8.98 13.15
CA ASP A 60 -0.15 9.65 13.04
C ASP A 60 -1.16 8.82 12.21
N ALA A 61 -0.66 8.16 11.15
CA ALA A 61 -1.48 7.28 10.33
C ALA A 61 -1.84 5.97 11.04
N VAL A 62 -0.94 5.41 11.85
CA VAL A 62 -1.22 4.24 12.71
C VAL A 62 -2.30 4.60 13.72
N ASP A 63 -2.17 5.74 14.41
CA ASP A 63 -3.14 6.21 15.40
C ASP A 63 -4.51 6.46 14.75
N TYR A 64 -4.53 7.04 13.55
CA TYR A 64 -5.75 7.20 12.76
C TYR A 64 -6.43 5.84 12.49
N LEU A 65 -5.69 4.84 12.04
CA LEU A 65 -6.24 3.51 11.76
C LEU A 65 -6.71 2.79 13.03
N ALA A 66 -5.96 2.92 14.13
CA ALA A 66 -6.33 2.38 15.44
C ALA A 66 -7.64 3.00 15.95
N ALA A 67 -7.80 4.33 15.82
CA ALA A 67 -9.04 5.03 16.17
C ALA A 67 -10.25 4.55 15.34
N HIS A 68 -10.02 3.97 14.16
CA HIS A 68 -11.05 3.37 13.32
C HIS A 68 -11.22 1.86 13.51
N GLY A 69 -10.57 1.26 14.51
CA GLY A 69 -10.69 -0.15 14.87
C GLY A 69 -9.81 -1.11 14.06
N CYS A 70 -8.77 -0.61 13.38
CA CYS A 70 -7.85 -1.44 12.59
C CYS A 70 -6.64 -1.88 13.42
N LYS A 71 -6.15 -3.10 13.17
CA LYS A 71 -4.91 -3.64 13.79
C LYS A 71 -3.69 -3.17 12.99
N ALA A 72 -3.29 -1.92 13.19
CA ALA A 72 -2.25 -1.28 12.41
C ALA A 72 -0.90 -1.20 13.12
N GLN A 73 0.18 -1.38 12.37
CA GLN A 73 1.56 -1.09 12.78
C GLN A 73 2.27 -0.27 11.69
N GLY A 74 3.28 0.50 12.07
CA GLY A 74 4.08 1.30 11.15
C GLY A 74 5.49 0.75 11.00
N ILE A 75 5.98 0.66 9.77
CA ILE A 75 7.37 0.37 9.44
C ILE A 75 7.95 1.49 8.58
N ILE A 76 9.22 1.79 8.83
CA ILE A 76 10.00 2.74 8.04
C ILE A 76 11.08 1.95 7.32
N ARG A 77 11.31 2.27 6.04
CA ARG A 77 12.38 1.70 5.22
C ARG A 77 13.18 2.81 4.54
N PRO A 78 14.52 2.74 4.53
CA PRO A 78 15.34 3.69 3.79
C PRO A 78 15.11 3.53 2.28
N ARG A 79 15.26 4.62 1.51
CA ARG A 79 15.19 4.56 0.05
C ARG A 79 16.52 4.08 -0.55
N THR A 80 16.74 2.78 -0.56
CA THR A 80 17.95 2.16 -1.16
C THR A 80 17.75 1.70 -2.61
N GLN A 81 16.50 1.58 -3.05
CA GLN A 81 16.09 1.11 -4.39
C GLN A 81 14.82 1.85 -4.86
N ALA A 82 14.23 1.42 -5.98
CA ALA A 82 12.98 2.01 -6.46
C ALA A 82 11.84 1.79 -5.46
N VAL A 83 10.91 2.76 -5.38
CA VAL A 83 9.75 2.71 -4.47
C VAL A 83 8.98 1.41 -4.60
N GLY A 84 8.70 1.00 -5.84
CA GLY A 84 7.92 -0.19 -6.09
C GLY A 84 8.65 -1.47 -5.72
N ASP A 85 9.98 -1.52 -5.83
CA ASP A 85 10.78 -2.67 -5.40
C ASP A 85 10.77 -2.78 -3.87
N THR A 86 10.93 -1.66 -3.15
CA THR A 86 10.78 -1.63 -1.68
C THR A 86 9.36 -2.00 -1.24
N LEU A 87 8.34 -1.57 -1.98
CA LEU A 87 6.94 -1.90 -1.72
C LEU A 87 6.68 -3.39 -1.89
N LEU A 88 7.21 -3.99 -2.97
CA LEU A 88 7.12 -5.42 -3.24
C LEU A 88 7.84 -6.26 -2.19
N GLU A 89 9.07 -5.89 -1.86
CA GLU A 89 9.85 -6.57 -0.83
C GLU A 89 9.12 -6.52 0.53
N ALA A 90 8.58 -5.35 0.90
CA ALA A 90 7.79 -5.22 2.11
C ALA A 90 6.50 -6.06 2.05
N ALA A 91 5.79 -6.06 0.92
CA ALA A 91 4.56 -6.84 0.76
C ALA A 91 4.83 -8.34 0.92
N PHE A 92 5.93 -8.82 0.35
CA PHE A 92 6.37 -10.20 0.50
C PHE A 92 6.73 -10.53 1.96
N ASN A 93 7.56 -9.70 2.60
CA ASN A 93 8.04 -9.94 3.96
C ASN A 93 6.91 -9.90 5.01
N GLU A 94 5.92 -9.04 4.81
CA GLU A 94 4.76 -8.90 5.69
C GLU A 94 3.64 -9.92 5.34
N GLY A 95 3.83 -10.75 4.31
CA GLY A 95 2.82 -11.72 3.85
C GLY A 95 1.53 -11.05 3.39
N ALA A 96 1.64 -9.88 2.76
CA ALA A 96 0.50 -9.07 2.35
C ALA A 96 -0.26 -9.73 1.19
N ASP A 97 -1.59 -9.73 1.30
CA ASP A 97 -2.51 -10.21 0.27
C ASP A 97 -3.41 -9.11 -0.30
N LEU A 98 -3.08 -7.85 0.03
CA LEU A 98 -3.59 -6.64 -0.59
C LEU A 98 -2.59 -5.50 -0.37
N ILE A 99 -2.32 -4.73 -1.43
CA ILE A 99 -1.60 -3.45 -1.33
C ILE A 99 -2.59 -2.31 -1.46
N VAL A 100 -2.45 -1.30 -0.59
CA VAL A 100 -3.22 -0.05 -0.63
C VAL A 100 -2.27 1.11 -0.85
N MET A 101 -2.54 1.97 -1.83
CA MET A 101 -1.72 3.16 -2.04
C MET A 101 -2.51 4.34 -2.60
N GLY A 102 -2.01 5.55 -2.32
CA GLY A 102 -2.47 6.76 -2.99
C GLY A 102 -2.13 6.69 -4.48
N ALA A 103 -3.09 7.04 -5.34
CA ALA A 103 -2.85 7.26 -6.75
C ALA A 103 -1.95 8.49 -6.88
N TYR A 104 -0.67 8.28 -7.17
CA TYR A 104 0.28 9.36 -7.47
C TYR A 104 -0.17 10.17 -8.70
N THR A 105 0.42 11.36 -8.89
CA THR A 105 0.31 12.10 -10.16
C THR A 105 0.53 11.15 -11.33
N HIS A 106 -0.19 11.37 -12.44
CA HIS A 106 -0.23 10.47 -13.59
C HIS A 106 1.18 9.98 -14.01
N ASN A 107 2.22 10.82 -13.96
CA ASN A 107 3.58 10.44 -14.33
C ASN A 107 4.24 9.38 -13.42
N ARG A 108 3.93 9.32 -12.12
CA ARG A 108 4.57 8.37 -11.19
C ARG A 108 3.82 7.04 -11.07
N ILE A 109 2.49 7.08 -11.19
CA ILE A 109 1.71 5.88 -11.51
C ILE A 109 2.21 5.34 -12.85
N ARG A 110 2.42 6.22 -13.84
CA ARG A 110 2.98 5.82 -15.14
C ARG A 110 4.40 5.28 -15.00
N GLU A 111 5.27 5.78 -14.13
CA GLU A 111 6.58 5.15 -13.88
C GLU A 111 6.46 3.80 -13.18
N LEU A 112 5.48 3.57 -12.30
CA LEU A 112 5.22 2.25 -11.75
C LEU A 112 4.69 1.28 -12.82
N ILE A 113 3.75 1.74 -13.66
CA ILE A 113 3.11 0.95 -14.73
C ILE A 113 4.06 0.74 -15.93
N PHE A 114 4.82 1.76 -16.33
CA PHE A 114 5.71 1.78 -17.50
C PHE A 114 7.18 1.58 -17.13
N GLY A 115 7.52 1.55 -15.85
CA GLY A 115 8.74 0.92 -15.33
C GLY A 115 8.71 -0.61 -15.48
N GLY A 116 7.66 -1.15 -16.12
CA GLY A 116 7.54 -2.49 -16.69
C GLY A 116 7.67 -3.59 -15.65
N ALA A 117 8.90 -3.87 -15.25
CA ALA A 117 9.24 -4.92 -14.31
C ALA A 117 8.52 -4.81 -12.96
N THR A 118 8.29 -3.61 -12.41
CA THR A 118 7.77 -3.48 -11.03
C THR A 118 6.25 -3.67 -10.94
N LEU A 119 5.46 -3.14 -11.88
CA LEU A 119 4.03 -3.47 -11.94
C LEU A 119 3.83 -4.89 -12.45
N ASP A 120 4.57 -5.32 -13.46
CA ASP A 120 4.49 -6.70 -13.95
C ASP A 120 4.84 -7.66 -12.82
N ALA A 121 5.87 -7.37 -12.00
CA ALA A 121 6.16 -8.14 -10.80
C ALA A 121 5.04 -8.07 -9.75
N LEU A 122 4.36 -6.94 -9.56
CA LEU A 122 3.18 -6.86 -8.68
C LEU A 122 2.01 -7.72 -9.16
N LEU A 123 1.74 -7.67 -10.46
CA LEU A 123 0.65 -8.42 -11.08
C LEU A 123 0.97 -9.91 -11.23
N ASP A 124 2.24 -10.26 -11.51
CA ASP A 124 2.77 -11.62 -11.52
C ASP A 124 2.89 -12.17 -10.09
N ALA A 125 3.20 -11.33 -9.09
CA ALA A 125 3.26 -11.71 -7.67
C ALA A 125 1.87 -12.00 -7.07
N THR A 126 0.80 -11.90 -7.84
CA THR A 126 -0.57 -12.31 -7.46
C THR A 126 -1.22 -11.47 -6.34
N ILE A 127 -0.70 -10.27 -6.04
CA ILE A 127 -1.23 -9.40 -4.99
C ILE A 127 -2.13 -8.30 -5.60
N PRO A 128 -3.42 -8.21 -5.21
CA PRO A 128 -4.30 -7.12 -5.62
C PRO A 128 -3.82 -5.74 -5.16
N LEU A 129 -4.15 -4.71 -5.94
CA LEU A 129 -3.78 -3.31 -5.66
C LEU A 129 -5.02 -2.41 -5.59
N LEU A 130 -5.26 -1.81 -4.43
CA LEU A 130 -6.28 -0.78 -4.23
C LEU A 130 -5.65 0.61 -4.30
N MET A 131 -6.12 1.43 -5.24
CA MET A 131 -5.67 2.80 -5.42
C MET A 131 -6.80 3.81 -5.20
N ALA A 132 -6.49 4.96 -4.60
CA ALA A 132 -7.43 6.08 -4.56
C ALA A 132 -6.74 7.41 -4.87
N HIS A 133 -7.40 8.25 -5.67
CA HIS A 133 -6.97 9.62 -5.95
C HIS A 133 -7.59 10.62 -4.99
#